data_AF-A0A1G2ZTV0-F1
#
_entry.id   AF-A0A1G2ZTV0-F1
#
_cell.length_a   1.000
_cell.length_b   1.000
_cell.length_c   1.000
_cell.angle_alpha   90.00
_cell.angle_beta   90.00
_cell.angle_gamma   90.00
#
_symmetry.space_group_name_H-M   'P 1'
#
loop_
_entity.id
_entity.type
_entity.pdbx_description
1 polymer ?
#
loop_
_entity_poly.entity_id
_entity_poly.type
_entity_poly.pdbx_seq_one_letter_code
_entity_poly.pdbx_strand_id
1 'polypeptide(L)'
;MRRIGTILLIAVTGILLGQSIVCPAGQGRRLLDEIGVTRGLCVLLGDEKCERAVELANSSELLIYVQLRRAQDVEEARKIVDEAGLYGTRIFVEAGPLTRIQLADNLADAVVVLSKASAEIETEAIRVLRPEGKVLLAPNKVLSKPFLEGVDEWSHPYHGPDNNPQSEDKVIVAPYLTQFLAEPRYAPLPQVAVGSAGRMFKAFGHVAFK
;
A
#
# COMPACT_ATOMS: atom_id res chain seq x y z
N MET A 1 5.73 23.66 -81.07
CA MET A 1 5.38 24.95 -80.46
C MET A 1 5.18 24.75 -78.96
N ARG A 2 5.99 25.46 -78.14
CA ARG A 2 5.83 25.91 -76.72
C ARG A 2 4.71 25.23 -75.87
N ARG A 3 4.92 24.75 -74.64
CA ARG A 3 5.61 25.36 -73.49
C ARG A 3 6.12 24.34 -72.47
N ILE A 4 7.23 24.72 -71.84
CA ILE A 4 7.81 24.22 -70.59
C ILE A 4 6.96 24.69 -69.39
N GLY A 5 6.86 23.88 -68.34
CA GLY A 5 6.35 24.27 -67.03
C GLY A 5 6.87 23.33 -65.94
N THR A 6 7.86 23.79 -65.20
CA THR A 6 8.60 23.09 -64.14
C THR A 6 8.00 23.42 -62.76
N ILE A 7 8.17 22.51 -61.78
CA ILE A 7 8.18 22.71 -60.31
C ILE A 7 6.82 22.67 -59.56
N LEU A 8 6.61 21.66 -58.69
CA LEU A 8 6.67 21.83 -57.23
C LEU A 8 6.66 20.47 -56.48
N LEU A 9 7.69 20.30 -55.64
CA LEU A 9 7.86 19.34 -54.56
C LEU A 9 6.67 19.37 -53.57
N ILE A 10 6.30 18.25 -52.92
CA ILE A 10 6.12 18.12 -51.45
C ILE A 10 5.57 16.71 -51.11
N ALA A 11 6.20 16.14 -50.07
CA ALA A 11 5.93 14.97 -49.22
C ALA A 11 4.45 14.52 -49.08
N VAL A 12 4.10 13.27 -48.75
CA VAL A 12 4.49 12.54 -47.52
C VAL A 12 4.25 11.03 -47.72
N THR A 13 5.33 10.27 -47.73
CA THR A 13 5.38 8.88 -47.26
C THR A 13 5.23 8.88 -45.75
N GLY A 14 4.18 8.25 -45.20
CA GLY A 14 4.03 8.15 -43.74
C GLY A 14 2.71 7.56 -43.28
N ILE A 15 2.48 6.26 -43.53
CA ILE A 15 1.53 5.46 -42.72
C ILE A 15 2.16 4.08 -42.49
N LEU A 16 3.19 4.04 -41.66
CA LEU A 16 3.67 2.84 -40.99
C LEU A 16 4.18 3.27 -39.62
N LEU A 17 3.73 2.55 -38.59
CA LEU A 17 4.02 2.72 -37.15
C LEU A 17 3.09 3.67 -36.40
N GLY A 18 1.87 3.19 -36.18
CA GLY A 18 1.00 3.64 -35.11
C GLY A 18 0.27 2.44 -34.51
N GLN A 19 1.00 1.40 -34.09
CA GLN A 19 0.41 0.43 -33.17
C GLN A 19 0.33 1.13 -31.81
N SER A 20 -0.84 1.67 -31.51
CA SER A 20 -1.20 2.06 -30.15
C SER A 20 -0.94 0.87 -29.24
N ILE A 21 -0.09 1.07 -28.24
CA ILE A 21 0.02 0.14 -27.12
C ILE A 21 -1.35 0.18 -26.44
N VAL A 22 -2.18 -0.82 -26.76
CA VAL A 22 -3.42 -1.07 -26.05
C VAL A 22 -3.01 -1.56 -24.67
N CYS A 23 -2.99 -0.63 -23.71
CA CYS A 23 -2.91 -0.96 -22.29
C CYS A 23 -4.15 -1.82 -21.98
N PRO A 24 -4.03 -3.06 -21.46
CA PRO A 24 -5.18 -3.91 -21.24
C PRO A 24 -5.94 -3.43 -19.99
N ALA A 25 -6.75 -2.38 -20.15
CA ALA A 25 -7.54 -1.75 -19.09
C ALA A 25 -8.52 -2.69 -18.35
N GLY A 26 -8.69 -3.94 -18.81
CA GLY A 26 -9.54 -4.94 -18.18
C GLY A 26 -8.88 -5.72 -17.04
N GLN A 27 -7.55 -5.65 -16.89
CA GLN A 27 -6.82 -6.61 -16.07
C GLN A 27 -6.57 -6.10 -14.64
N GLY A 28 -6.41 -4.81 -14.45
CA GLY A 28 -6.31 -4.15 -13.15
C GLY A 28 -7.66 -3.99 -12.47
N ARG A 29 -8.75 -3.80 -13.23
CA ARG A 29 -10.11 -3.84 -12.65
C ARG A 29 -10.42 -5.21 -12.06
N ARG A 30 -10.00 -6.27 -12.75
CA ARG A 30 -10.06 -7.64 -12.22
C ARG A 30 -9.22 -7.81 -10.96
N LEU A 31 -8.02 -7.21 -10.91
CA LEU A 31 -7.16 -7.28 -9.73
C LEU A 31 -7.79 -6.54 -8.53
N LEU A 32 -8.40 -5.37 -8.76
CA LEU A 32 -9.15 -4.62 -7.75
C LEU A 32 -10.34 -5.41 -7.19
N ASP A 33 -11.10 -6.08 -8.07
CA ASP A 33 -12.23 -6.91 -7.67
C ASP A 33 -11.76 -8.12 -6.82
N GLU A 34 -10.61 -8.71 -7.16
CA GLU A 34 -10.03 -9.83 -6.43
C GLU A 34 -9.49 -9.40 -5.04
N ILE A 35 -8.76 -8.28 -4.93
CA ILE A 35 -8.29 -7.76 -3.62
C ILE A 35 -9.45 -7.21 -2.78
N GLY A 36 -10.49 -6.65 -3.41
CA GLY A 36 -11.68 -6.12 -2.72
C GLY A 36 -11.46 -4.83 -1.93
N VAL A 37 -10.39 -4.08 -2.19
CA VAL A 37 -10.07 -2.80 -1.56
C VAL A 37 -9.73 -1.75 -2.63
N THR A 38 -10.18 -0.52 -2.42
CA THR A 38 -9.95 0.61 -3.35
C THR A 38 -9.18 1.76 -2.73
N ARG A 39 -8.84 1.69 -1.45
CA ARG A 39 -8.08 2.69 -0.68
C ARG A 39 -7.24 1.98 0.38
N GLY A 40 -6.18 2.63 0.85
CA GLY A 40 -5.22 2.05 1.81
C GLY A 40 -3.90 1.67 1.15
N LEU A 41 -3.17 0.71 1.73
CA LEU A 41 -1.84 0.28 1.28
C LEU A 41 -1.90 -1.07 0.56
N CYS A 42 -1.49 -1.12 -0.70
CA CYS A 42 -1.33 -2.34 -1.47
C CYS A 42 0.14 -2.63 -1.76
N VAL A 43 0.61 -3.83 -1.42
CA VAL A 43 1.98 -4.29 -1.70
C VAL A 43 2.00 -5.08 -3.01
N LEU A 44 2.95 -4.79 -3.90
CA LEU A 44 3.24 -5.59 -5.10
C LEU A 44 4.64 -6.17 -5.01
N LEU A 45 4.73 -7.49 -5.13
CA LEU A 45 6.00 -8.22 -5.17
C LEU A 45 6.32 -8.66 -6.60
N GLY A 46 7.46 -8.17 -7.10
CA GLY A 46 8.01 -8.57 -8.40
C GLY A 46 7.40 -7.90 -9.63
N ASP A 47 6.77 -6.72 -9.49
CA ASP A 47 6.27 -5.92 -10.62
C ASP A 47 7.40 -5.11 -11.27
N GLU A 48 8.36 -5.78 -11.90
CA GLU A 48 9.61 -5.17 -12.41
C GLU A 48 9.37 -3.99 -13.38
N LYS A 49 8.30 -4.06 -14.17
CA LYS A 49 7.93 -2.99 -15.13
C LYS A 49 6.91 -1.99 -14.58
N CYS A 50 6.43 -2.18 -13.36
CA CYS A 50 5.41 -1.35 -12.71
C CYS A 50 4.09 -1.19 -13.49
N GLU A 51 3.80 -2.08 -14.44
CA GLU A 51 2.57 -2.02 -15.24
C GLU A 51 1.34 -2.19 -14.34
N ARG A 52 1.40 -3.11 -13.37
CA ARG A 52 0.29 -3.35 -12.41
C ARG A 52 0.22 -2.26 -11.37
N ALA A 53 1.35 -1.78 -10.87
CA ALA A 53 1.42 -0.69 -9.93
C ALA A 53 0.77 0.58 -10.48
N VAL A 54 1.11 0.98 -11.71
CA VAL A 54 0.54 2.14 -12.39
C VAL A 54 -0.95 1.94 -12.67
N GLU A 55 -1.33 0.76 -13.15
CA GLU A 55 -2.74 0.43 -13.41
C GLU A 55 -3.60 0.54 -12.14
N LEU A 56 -3.15 -0.03 -11.03
CA LEU A 56 -3.82 0.04 -9.73
C LEU A 56 -3.89 1.47 -9.19
N ALA A 57 -2.79 2.22 -9.27
CA ALA A 57 -2.75 3.61 -8.80
C ALA A 57 -3.73 4.52 -9.56
N ASN A 58 -3.90 4.30 -10.87
CA ASN A 58 -4.82 5.07 -11.72
C ASN A 58 -6.29 4.68 -11.54
N SER A 59 -6.57 3.46 -11.07
CA SER A 59 -7.93 2.93 -10.95
C SER A 59 -8.46 2.88 -9.51
N SER A 60 -7.69 3.37 -8.53
CA SER A 60 -8.03 3.36 -7.11
C SER A 60 -7.39 4.53 -6.35
N GLU A 61 -7.67 4.63 -5.05
CA GLU A 61 -7.02 5.53 -4.10
C GLU A 61 -5.94 4.81 -3.26
N LEU A 62 -5.45 3.65 -3.72
CA LEU A 62 -4.41 2.90 -3.03
C LEU A 62 -3.06 3.64 -3.08
N LEU A 63 -2.34 3.63 -1.95
CA LEU A 63 -0.90 3.79 -1.92
C LEU A 63 -0.28 2.44 -2.29
N ILE A 64 0.66 2.45 -3.22
CA ILE A 64 1.27 1.25 -3.75
C ILE A 64 2.71 1.16 -3.27
N TYR A 65 3.06 0.03 -2.64
CA TYR A 65 4.42 -0.29 -2.25
C TYR A 65 4.93 -1.44 -3.10
N VAL A 66 5.90 -1.17 -3.98
CA VAL A 66 6.51 -2.17 -4.86
C VAL A 66 7.85 -2.58 -4.27
N GLN A 67 8.07 -3.89 -4.10
CA GLN A 67 9.37 -4.41 -3.67
C GLN A 67 9.97 -5.33 -4.73
N LEU A 68 11.21 -5.01 -5.13
CA LEU A 68 11.97 -5.72 -6.15
C LEU A 68 13.31 -6.20 -5.59
N ARG A 69 13.84 -7.31 -6.14
CA ARG A 69 15.06 -7.95 -5.62
C ARG A 69 16.34 -7.29 -6.09
N ARG A 70 16.41 -6.93 -7.38
CA ARG A 70 17.65 -6.43 -7.99
C ARG A 70 17.65 -4.91 -7.99
N ALA A 71 18.75 -4.31 -7.56
CA ALA A 71 18.90 -2.86 -7.53
C ALA A 71 18.68 -2.22 -8.91
N GLN A 72 19.11 -2.89 -9.99
CA GLN A 72 18.88 -2.41 -11.35
C GLN A 72 17.38 -2.29 -11.69
N ASP A 73 16.56 -3.26 -11.28
CA ASP A 73 15.11 -3.23 -11.54
C ASP A 73 14.43 -2.14 -10.72
N VAL A 74 14.90 -1.92 -9.49
CA VAL A 74 14.41 -0.83 -8.62
C VAL A 74 14.63 0.52 -9.29
N GLU A 75 15.83 0.77 -9.80
CA GLU A 75 16.14 2.04 -10.46
C GLU A 75 15.39 2.22 -11.79
N GLU A 76 15.16 1.14 -12.53
CA GLU A 76 14.34 1.19 -13.75
C GLU A 76 12.86 1.44 -13.43
N ALA A 77 12.31 0.72 -12.46
CA ALA A 77 10.95 0.90 -11.97
C ALA A 77 10.70 2.33 -11.44
N ARG A 78 11.65 2.89 -10.69
CA ARG A 78 11.57 4.28 -10.19
C ARG A 78 11.44 5.27 -11.34
N LYS A 79 12.22 5.12 -12.42
CA LYS A 79 12.12 5.98 -13.62
C LYS A 79 10.76 5.85 -14.31
N ILE A 80 10.28 4.61 -14.51
CA ILE A 80 8.97 4.36 -15.15
C ILE A 80 7.85 5.04 -14.37
N VAL A 81 7.88 4.91 -13.04
CA VAL A 81 6.86 5.45 -12.15
C VAL A 81 6.97 6.98 -12.01
N ASP A 82 8.18 7.53 -12.08
CA ASP A 82 8.44 8.98 -12.08
C ASP A 82 7.95 9.63 -13.39
N GLU A 83 8.21 8.99 -14.54
CA GLU A 83 7.66 9.42 -15.84
C GLU A 83 6.13 9.41 -15.86
N ALA A 84 5.50 8.49 -15.10
CA ALA A 84 4.05 8.48 -14.88
C ALA A 84 3.55 9.54 -13.88
N GLY A 85 4.46 10.27 -13.21
CA GLY A 85 4.13 11.29 -12.20
C GLY A 85 3.62 10.74 -10.87
N LEU A 86 3.83 9.44 -10.61
CA LEU A 86 3.27 8.73 -9.46
C LEU A 86 4.31 8.41 -8.38
N TYR A 87 5.60 8.60 -8.67
CA TYR A 87 6.68 8.26 -7.76
C TYR A 87 6.69 9.17 -6.54
N GLY A 88 6.81 8.57 -5.34
CA GLY A 88 6.86 9.30 -4.08
C GLY A 88 5.53 9.92 -3.62
N THR A 89 4.47 9.76 -4.40
CA THR A 89 3.12 10.27 -4.06
C THR A 89 2.11 9.13 -3.94
N ARG A 90 2.02 8.29 -4.98
CA ARG A 90 1.09 7.15 -5.06
C ARG A 90 1.80 5.81 -5.08
N ILE A 91 3.02 5.76 -5.60
CA ILE A 91 3.80 4.54 -5.75
C ILE A 91 5.19 4.75 -5.14
N PHE A 92 5.58 3.83 -4.27
CA PHE A 92 6.88 3.77 -3.61
C PHE A 92 7.56 2.47 -4.02
N VAL A 93 8.83 2.54 -4.43
CA VAL A 93 9.58 1.39 -4.96
C VAL A 93 10.83 1.19 -4.11
N GLU A 94 10.97 0.00 -3.55
CA GLU A 94 12.07 -0.36 -2.64
C GLU A 94 12.77 -1.67 -3.02
N ALA A 95 14.03 -1.76 -2.60
CA ALA A 95 14.86 -2.94 -2.78
C ALA A 95 14.70 -3.92 -1.61
N GLY A 96 14.53 -5.21 -1.90
CA GLY A 96 14.51 -6.23 -0.86
C GLY A 96 14.20 -7.65 -1.37
N PRO A 97 14.53 -8.68 -0.58
CA PRO A 97 14.13 -10.05 -0.91
C PRO A 97 12.60 -10.19 -0.85
N LEU A 98 11.99 -11.01 -1.72
CA LEU A 98 10.54 -11.23 -1.68
C LEU A 98 10.09 -12.04 -0.45
N THR A 99 11.03 -12.72 0.21
CA THR A 99 10.81 -13.49 1.45
C THR A 99 10.79 -12.60 2.70
N ARG A 100 11.13 -11.31 2.58
CA ARG A 100 10.99 -10.34 3.66
C ARG A 100 10.58 -8.97 3.12
N ILE A 101 9.30 -8.64 3.27
CA ILE A 101 8.71 -7.36 2.94
C ILE A 101 9.12 -6.36 4.02
N GLN A 102 9.64 -5.20 3.63
CA GLN A 102 10.13 -4.17 4.54
C GLN A 102 9.01 -3.34 5.18
N LEU A 103 7.96 -4.02 5.62
CA LEU A 103 6.82 -3.46 6.31
C LEU A 103 6.61 -4.17 7.65
N ALA A 104 6.02 -3.44 8.60
CA ALA A 104 5.60 -3.99 9.88
C ALA A 104 4.49 -5.03 9.71
N ASP A 105 4.20 -5.77 10.77
CA ASP A 105 3.08 -6.70 10.83
C ASP A 105 1.76 -5.93 10.73
N ASN A 106 0.73 -6.55 10.14
CA ASN A 106 -0.65 -6.02 10.14
C ASN A 106 -0.86 -4.64 9.48
N LEU A 107 -0.03 -4.26 8.52
CA LEU A 107 -0.03 -2.91 7.93
C LEU A 107 -0.72 -2.82 6.57
N ALA A 108 -0.54 -3.80 5.68
CA ALA A 108 -1.05 -3.73 4.31
C ALA A 108 -2.51 -4.16 4.21
N ASP A 109 -3.32 -3.45 3.42
CA ASP A 109 -4.70 -3.81 3.11
C ASP A 109 -4.78 -4.96 2.09
N ALA A 110 -3.82 -4.98 1.16
CA ALA A 110 -3.68 -6.06 0.19
C ALA A 110 -2.21 -6.35 -0.15
N VAL A 111 -1.93 -7.59 -0.53
CA VAL A 111 -0.62 -8.00 -1.08
C VAL A 111 -0.84 -8.75 -2.39
N VAL A 112 -0.11 -8.41 -3.43
CA VAL A 112 -0.17 -9.06 -4.75
C VAL A 112 1.21 -9.59 -5.10
N VAL A 113 1.30 -10.91 -5.32
CA VAL A 113 2.54 -11.60 -5.69
C VAL A 113 2.41 -12.10 -7.13
N LEU A 114 3.12 -11.44 -8.04
CA LEU A 114 2.98 -11.69 -9.49
C LEU A 114 3.75 -12.93 -9.97
N SER A 115 4.78 -13.34 -9.24
CA SER A 115 5.53 -14.58 -9.50
C SER A 115 4.98 -15.76 -8.69
N LYS A 116 5.30 -16.99 -9.10
CA LYS A 116 5.01 -18.20 -8.30
C LYS A 116 5.60 -18.05 -6.89
N ALA A 117 4.73 -18.07 -5.88
CA ALA A 117 5.13 -17.90 -4.48
C ALA A 117 5.59 -19.23 -3.86
N SER A 118 6.64 -19.17 -3.05
CA SER A 118 7.00 -20.23 -2.10
C SER A 118 6.18 -20.10 -0.81
N ALA A 119 6.20 -21.13 0.04
CA ALA A 119 5.54 -21.08 1.35
C ALA A 119 6.09 -19.96 2.25
N GLU A 120 7.38 -19.63 2.12
CA GLU A 120 8.02 -18.52 2.84
C GLU A 120 7.44 -17.17 2.41
N ILE A 121 7.25 -16.94 1.10
CA ILE A 121 6.65 -15.71 0.57
C ILE A 121 5.18 -15.61 1.00
N GLU A 122 4.44 -16.72 0.97
CA GLU A 122 3.04 -16.76 1.43
C GLU A 122 2.93 -16.38 2.92
N THR A 123 3.78 -16.96 3.77
CA THR A 123 3.82 -16.67 5.21
C THR A 123 4.14 -15.19 5.46
N GLU A 124 5.13 -14.66 4.73
CA GLU A 124 5.54 -13.27 4.84
C GLU A 124 4.45 -12.30 4.35
N ALA A 125 3.77 -12.62 3.26
CA ALA A 125 2.65 -11.82 2.76
C ALA A 125 1.51 -11.77 3.79
N ILE A 126 1.21 -12.88 4.47
CA ILE A 126 0.20 -12.92 5.55
C ILE A 126 0.66 -12.15 6.79
N ARG A 127 1.96 -12.12 7.11
CA ARG A 127 2.51 -11.34 8.24
C ARG A 127 2.19 -9.86 8.09
N VAL A 128 2.52 -9.27 6.95
CA VAL A 128 2.32 -7.82 6.71
C VAL A 128 0.88 -7.41 6.51
N LEU A 129 0.01 -8.35 6.14
CA LEU A 129 -1.40 -8.08 5.86
C LEU A 129 -2.14 -7.74 7.16
N ARG A 130 -3.00 -6.72 7.14
CA ARG A 130 -3.94 -6.45 8.24
C ARG A 130 -4.90 -7.64 8.43
N PRO A 131 -5.52 -7.80 9.60
CA PRO A 131 -6.64 -8.72 9.77
C PRO A 131 -7.69 -8.54 8.66
N GLU A 132 -8.17 -9.64 8.10
CA GLU A 132 -9.13 -9.73 6.98
C GLU A 132 -8.67 -9.12 5.64
N GLY A 133 -7.45 -8.58 5.56
CA GLY A 133 -6.87 -8.22 4.28
C GLY A 133 -6.69 -9.45 3.39
N LYS A 134 -6.48 -9.23 2.08
CA LYS A 134 -6.30 -10.31 1.11
C LYS A 134 -4.91 -10.33 0.48
N VAL A 135 -4.39 -11.54 0.24
CA VAL A 135 -3.23 -11.77 -0.62
C VAL A 135 -3.65 -12.51 -1.88
N LEU A 136 -3.18 -12.01 -3.03
CA LEU A 136 -3.31 -12.64 -4.34
C LEU A 136 -1.97 -13.24 -4.74
N LEU A 137 -1.94 -14.56 -4.91
CA LEU A 137 -0.77 -15.33 -5.32
C LEU A 137 -1.00 -15.86 -6.74
N ALA A 138 -0.08 -15.57 -7.65
CA ALA A 138 -0.10 -16.14 -8.99
C ALA A 138 -0.07 -17.69 -8.94
N PRO A 139 -0.85 -18.39 -9.80
CA PRO A 139 -1.63 -17.83 -10.90
C PRO A 139 -3.04 -17.32 -10.53
N ASN A 140 -3.74 -17.89 -9.54
CA ASN A 140 -5.12 -17.48 -9.17
C ASN A 140 -5.50 -17.92 -7.73
N LYS A 141 -4.58 -17.86 -6.77
CA LYS A 141 -4.85 -18.24 -5.37
C LYS A 141 -5.08 -16.99 -4.53
N VAL A 142 -6.24 -16.90 -3.89
CA VAL A 142 -6.59 -15.82 -2.97
C VAL A 142 -6.62 -16.37 -1.55
N LEU A 143 -5.96 -15.69 -0.62
CA LEU A 143 -6.04 -15.98 0.81
C LEU A 143 -6.41 -14.71 1.57
N SER A 144 -7.05 -14.88 2.72
CA SER A 144 -7.33 -13.79 3.65
C SER A 144 -6.68 -14.08 4.99
N LYS A 145 -6.15 -13.05 5.65
CA LYS A 145 -5.69 -13.19 7.03
C LYS A 145 -6.90 -13.27 7.96
N PRO A 146 -7.03 -14.28 8.83
CA PRO A 146 -8.14 -14.31 9.77
C PRO A 146 -8.03 -13.15 10.78
N PHE A 147 -9.17 -12.72 11.31
CA PHE A 147 -9.17 -11.88 12.51
C PHE A 147 -8.63 -12.69 13.69
N LEU A 148 -7.85 -12.06 14.56
CA LEU A 148 -7.23 -12.74 15.69
C LEU A 148 -8.27 -13.05 16.77
N GLU A 149 -8.26 -14.28 17.26
CA GLU A 149 -9.12 -14.68 18.38
C GLU A 149 -8.71 -13.93 19.65
N GLY A 150 -9.70 -13.38 20.36
CA GLY A 150 -9.49 -12.66 21.62
C GLY A 150 -9.09 -11.19 21.48
N VAL A 151 -9.03 -10.65 20.26
CA VAL A 151 -9.05 -9.18 20.07
C VAL A 151 -10.42 -8.66 20.45
N ASP A 152 -10.44 -7.60 21.26
CA ASP A 152 -11.66 -6.99 21.77
C ASP A 152 -12.27 -6.02 20.75
N GLU A 153 -13.60 -5.88 20.75
CA GLU A 153 -14.32 -5.04 19.79
C GLU A 153 -15.05 -3.91 20.51
N TRP A 154 -14.80 -2.68 20.05
CA TRP A 154 -15.34 -1.48 20.67
C TRP A 154 -16.17 -0.72 19.63
N SER A 155 -17.44 -0.50 19.94
CA SER A 155 -18.32 0.33 19.11
C SER A 155 -18.32 1.81 19.51
N HIS A 156 -17.80 2.13 20.71
CA HIS A 156 -17.85 3.45 21.34
C HIS A 156 -16.55 3.73 22.14
N PRO A 157 -16.32 4.96 22.64
CA PRO A 157 -15.13 5.28 23.45
C PRO A 157 -15.03 4.52 24.79
N TYR A 158 -16.12 3.95 25.27
CA TYR A 158 -16.18 3.05 26.42
C TYR A 158 -16.66 1.68 25.95
N HIS A 159 -16.18 0.62 26.58
CA HIS A 159 -16.43 -0.77 26.19
C HIS A 159 -17.91 -1.14 26.27
N GLY A 160 -18.57 -0.71 27.36
CA GLY A 160 -19.96 -1.01 27.66
C GLY A 160 -20.82 0.22 28.01
N PRO A 161 -22.15 0.05 28.07
CA PRO A 161 -23.09 1.11 28.45
C PRO A 161 -22.98 1.54 29.93
N ASP A 162 -22.18 0.83 30.72
CA ASP A 162 -21.84 1.11 32.11
C ASP A 162 -20.70 2.12 32.27
N ASN A 163 -20.24 2.75 31.17
CA ASN A 163 -19.07 3.63 31.10
C ASN A 163 -17.77 2.92 31.51
N ASN A 164 -17.65 1.61 31.32
CA ASN A 164 -16.44 0.87 31.62
C ASN A 164 -15.35 1.09 30.55
N PRO A 165 -14.15 1.57 30.92
CA PRO A 165 -13.03 1.74 29.99
C PRO A 165 -12.10 0.52 29.93
N GLN A 166 -12.46 -0.62 30.54
CA GLN A 166 -11.61 -1.82 30.54
C GLN A 166 -11.84 -2.66 29.28
N SER A 167 -10.74 -3.11 28.67
CA SER A 167 -10.78 -4.04 27.53
C SER A 167 -10.73 -5.49 28.01
N GLU A 168 -11.40 -6.36 27.28
CA GLU A 168 -11.29 -7.81 27.39
C GLU A 168 -10.24 -8.42 26.44
N ASP A 169 -9.42 -7.58 25.80
CA ASP A 169 -8.43 -8.00 24.79
C ASP A 169 -7.38 -8.93 25.40
N LYS A 170 -7.16 -10.07 24.74
CA LYS A 170 -6.22 -11.13 25.15
C LYS A 170 -4.94 -11.15 24.30
N VAL A 171 -4.88 -10.34 23.25
CA VAL A 171 -3.78 -10.26 22.29
C VAL A 171 -2.87 -9.09 22.62
N ILE A 172 -3.42 -7.89 22.80
CA ILE A 172 -2.69 -6.67 23.13
C ILE A 172 -2.72 -6.47 24.64
N VAL A 173 -1.87 -7.22 25.34
CA VAL A 173 -1.69 -7.14 26.79
C VAL A 173 -0.45 -6.32 27.15
N ALA A 174 -0.39 -5.80 28.37
CA ALA A 174 0.79 -5.07 28.84
C ALA A 174 2.05 -5.96 28.82
N PRO A 175 3.24 -5.42 28.44
CA PRO A 175 3.50 -4.03 28.07
C PRO A 175 3.05 -3.72 26.64
N TYR A 176 2.22 -2.69 26.49
CA TYR A 176 1.68 -2.30 25.19
C TYR A 176 2.79 -1.79 24.27
N LEU A 177 2.82 -2.30 23.05
CA LEU A 177 3.65 -1.77 21.97
C LEU A 177 2.74 -1.09 20.95
N THR A 178 3.10 0.13 20.55
CA THR A 178 2.40 0.86 19.50
C THR A 178 2.48 0.06 18.19
N GLN A 179 1.34 -0.33 17.64
CA GLN A 179 1.25 -1.02 16.34
C GLN A 179 1.21 -0.02 15.19
N PHE A 180 0.27 0.94 15.22
CA PHE A 180 0.15 2.01 14.24
C PHE A 180 -0.44 3.26 14.89
N LEU A 181 -0.19 4.42 14.29
CA LEU A 181 -0.84 5.68 14.62
C LEU A 181 -1.54 6.17 13.35
N ALA A 182 -2.87 6.29 13.42
CA ALA A 182 -3.69 6.79 12.31
C ALA A 182 -4.23 8.18 12.63
N GLU A 183 -4.49 8.97 11.60
CA GLU A 183 -5.16 10.26 11.72
C GLU A 183 -6.69 10.11 11.66
N PRO A 184 -7.45 11.04 12.27
CA PRO A 184 -6.96 12.11 13.14
C PRO A 184 -6.41 11.53 14.45
N ARG A 185 -5.33 12.12 14.97
CA ARG A 185 -4.77 11.70 16.27
C ARG A 185 -5.79 12.04 17.35
N TYR A 186 -6.61 11.08 17.74
CA TYR A 186 -7.45 11.23 18.92
C TYR A 186 -6.57 11.04 20.15
N ALA A 187 -6.18 12.15 20.77
CA ALA A 187 -5.52 12.14 22.06
C ALA A 187 -6.39 12.89 23.06
N PRO A 188 -6.81 12.27 24.19
CA PRO A 188 -7.10 13.05 25.38
C PRO A 188 -5.75 13.46 25.98
N LEU A 189 -5.10 14.49 25.41
CA LEU A 189 -3.91 15.12 25.99
C LEU A 189 -4.32 16.46 26.65
N PRO A 190 -3.54 16.97 27.63
CA PRO A 190 -2.15 16.69 27.94
C PRO A 190 -1.92 16.01 29.31
N GLN A 191 -0.98 15.07 29.35
CA GLN A 191 -0.36 14.59 30.58
C GLN A 191 1.06 15.20 30.67
N VAL A 192 1.29 16.10 31.62
CA VAL A 192 2.64 16.56 31.99
C VAL A 192 3.07 15.80 33.23
N ALA A 193 4.26 15.20 33.21
CA ALA A 193 4.87 14.56 34.37
C ALA A 193 6.16 15.28 34.76
N VAL A 194 6.29 15.64 36.03
CA VAL A 194 7.50 16.27 36.59
C VAL A 194 7.95 15.52 37.84
N GLY A 195 9.28 15.39 37.98
CA GLY A 195 9.92 14.78 39.14
C GLY A 195 10.53 15.85 40.06
N SER A 196 10.25 15.79 41.36
CA SER A 196 10.90 16.63 42.37
C SER A 196 10.96 15.93 43.73
N ALA A 197 12.09 16.08 44.43
CA ALA A 197 12.33 15.48 45.75
C ALA A 197 12.01 13.97 45.83
N GLY A 198 12.40 13.22 44.79
CA GLY A 198 12.19 11.77 44.72
C GLY A 198 10.74 11.32 44.47
N ARG A 199 9.83 12.24 44.08
CA ARG A 199 8.42 11.95 43.80
C ARG A 199 8.02 12.38 42.38
N MET A 200 7.00 11.73 41.82
CA MET A 200 6.44 12.01 40.50
C MET A 200 5.07 12.66 40.61
N PHE A 201 4.87 13.78 39.92
CA PHE A 201 3.59 14.50 39.86
C PHE A 201 3.07 14.47 38.42
N LYS A 202 1.80 14.11 38.25
CA LYS A 202 1.13 14.05 36.95
C LYS A 202 0.02 15.11 36.91
N ALA A 203 0.07 15.98 35.90
CA ALA A 203 -0.97 16.98 35.63
C ALA A 203 -1.73 16.57 34.36
N PHE A 204 -3.06 16.51 34.47
CA PHE A 204 -3.98 16.26 33.37
C PHE A 204 -4.62 17.60 32.98
N GLY A 205 -4.42 18.04 31.74
CA GLY A 205 -5.13 19.19 31.19
C GLY A 205 -6.31 18.78 30.30
N HIS A 206 -7.01 19.76 29.75
CA HIS A 206 -8.20 19.60 28.90
C HIS A 206 -7.96 19.94 27.42
N VAL A 207 -6.70 20.16 27.00
CA VAL A 207 -6.34 20.60 25.63
C VAL A 207 -5.14 19.81 25.10
N ALA A 208 -5.33 19.15 23.95
CA ALA A 208 -4.51 18.02 23.51
C ALA A 208 -3.28 18.33 22.65
N PHE A 209 -3.12 19.53 22.10
CA PHE A 209 -2.04 19.82 21.14
C PHE A 209 -1.51 21.25 21.24
N LYS A 210 -0.18 21.40 21.15
CA LYS A 210 0.54 22.65 20.88
C LYS A 210 1.63 22.38 19.87
#